data_AF-A0A7W4V5F9-F1
#
_entry.id   AF-A0A7W4V5F9-F1
#
_cell.length_a   1.000
_cell.length_b   1.000
_cell.length_c   1.000
_cell.angle_alpha   90.00
_cell.angle_beta   90.00
_cell.angle_gamma   90.00
#
_symmetry.space_group_name_H-M   'P 1'
#
loop_
_entity.id
_entity.type
_entity.pdbx_description
1 polymer ?
#
loop_
_entity_poly.entity_id
_entity_poly.type
_entity_poly.pdbx_seq_one_letter_code
_entity_poly.pdbx_strand_id
1 'polypeptide(L)'
;MSPTGTPATPALHHRTVLLDEAVDALVWRPDGVYVDGTFGRGGHSRAVLARLGPDGALVAFDKDPAAIAEAGTIKDARFSIEHASFAAMAERLAGRGHVAGVLLDLGISSPQIDEAARGFSFRFEGPLDMRMDTTRGITAAQWLAQADEQDIARVIRDYGEERFAVQIAKAIVARRSESGDGGPIATTADLAALVAKAVKTREKGQDPATRTFQALRIHINQELEDLERGLKAAYDLLQVGGRLVVISFHSLEDRIVKRFMAAHARPQQDADPALRRAPLRAADLPQPTLRLLGRYKPGAEEVAANPRARSAVMRVAEKLAPAVSTAGGGARA
;
A
#
# COMPACT_ATOMS: atom_id res chain seq x y z
N MET A 1 -52.16 11.73 -12.85
CA MET A 1 -50.80 11.62 -13.41
C MET A 1 -49.83 11.79 -12.27
N SER A 2 -49.35 10.67 -11.72
CA SER A 2 -48.39 10.65 -10.62
C SER A 2 -46.98 10.86 -11.19
N PRO A 3 -46.14 11.72 -10.60
CA PRO A 3 -44.76 11.86 -11.06
C PRO A 3 -43.97 10.64 -10.60
N THR A 4 -43.42 9.94 -11.58
CA THR A 4 -42.53 8.79 -11.46
C THR A 4 -41.29 9.19 -10.68
N GLY A 5 -41.10 8.58 -9.51
CA GLY A 5 -39.86 8.70 -8.73
C GLY A 5 -38.68 8.14 -9.50
N THR A 6 -37.63 8.94 -9.62
CA THR A 6 -36.32 8.51 -10.10
C THR A 6 -35.80 7.38 -9.19
N PRO A 7 -35.37 6.23 -9.72
CA PRO A 7 -34.75 5.20 -8.89
C PRO A 7 -33.41 5.74 -8.37
N ALA A 8 -33.29 5.83 -7.04
CA ALA A 8 -32.02 6.12 -6.39
C ALA A 8 -31.00 5.05 -6.81
N THR A 9 -29.88 5.47 -7.37
CA THR A 9 -28.72 4.61 -7.61
C THR A 9 -28.30 4.01 -6.27
N PRO A 10 -28.14 2.68 -6.13
CA PRO A 10 -27.65 2.11 -4.89
C PRO A 10 -26.28 2.70 -4.61
N ALA A 11 -26.16 3.45 -3.50
CA ALA A 11 -24.87 3.86 -2.99
C ALA A 11 -24.09 2.57 -2.72
N LEU A 12 -23.05 2.31 -3.52
CA LEU A 12 -22.08 1.27 -3.22
C LEU A 12 -21.40 1.67 -1.91
N HIS A 13 -21.94 1.18 -0.79
CA HIS A 13 -21.33 1.36 0.51
C HIS A 13 -19.92 0.78 0.44
N HIS A 14 -18.93 1.64 0.69
CA HIS A 14 -17.54 1.23 0.79
C HIS A 14 -17.39 0.19 1.91
N ARG A 15 -17.06 -1.04 1.54
CA ARG A 15 -16.72 -2.10 2.48
C ARG A 15 -15.21 -2.28 2.50
N THR A 16 -14.63 -2.00 3.66
CA THR A 16 -13.22 -2.21 3.94
C THR A 16 -12.83 -3.66 3.69
N VAL A 17 -11.72 -3.87 2.99
CA VAL A 17 -11.26 -5.20 2.56
C VAL A 17 -10.61 -5.94 3.73
N LEU A 18 -10.95 -7.21 3.90
CA LEU A 18 -10.46 -8.07 4.99
C LEU A 18 -10.56 -7.40 6.37
N LEU A 19 -11.66 -6.67 6.61
CA LEU A 19 -11.82 -5.84 7.80
C LEU A 19 -11.67 -6.66 9.08
N ASP A 20 -12.48 -7.71 9.22
CA ASP A 20 -12.53 -8.49 10.44
C ASP A 20 -11.23 -9.28 10.64
N GLU A 21 -10.73 -9.92 9.57
CA GLU A 21 -9.47 -10.68 9.62
C GLU A 21 -8.28 -9.80 9.96
N ALA A 22 -8.19 -8.59 9.41
CA ALA A 22 -7.12 -7.66 9.69
C ALA A 22 -7.15 -7.18 11.14
N VAL A 23 -8.33 -6.86 11.66
CA VAL A 23 -8.49 -6.36 13.03
C VAL A 23 -8.29 -7.50 14.06
N ASP A 24 -8.79 -8.71 13.78
CA ASP A 24 -8.53 -9.92 14.56
C ASP A 24 -7.03 -10.25 14.64
N ALA A 25 -6.35 -10.11 13.50
CA ALA A 25 -4.91 -10.30 13.44
C ALA A 25 -4.17 -9.19 14.18
N LEU A 26 -4.58 -7.93 14.07
CA LEU A 26 -3.86 -6.79 14.61
C LEU A 26 -4.02 -6.67 16.13
N VAL A 27 -5.25 -6.64 16.64
CA VAL A 27 -5.56 -6.27 18.02
C VAL A 27 -5.51 -7.49 18.93
N TRP A 28 -4.31 -7.81 19.42
CA TRP A 28 -4.07 -8.93 20.35
C TRP A 28 -4.10 -8.51 21.83
N ARG A 29 -4.13 -7.20 22.13
CA ARG A 29 -4.32 -6.67 23.47
C ARG A 29 -5.05 -5.31 23.44
N PRO A 30 -6.02 -5.06 24.33
CA PRO A 30 -6.86 -3.85 24.27
C PRO A 30 -6.15 -2.58 24.75
N ASP A 31 -5.11 -2.71 25.57
CA ASP A 31 -4.32 -1.62 26.18
C ASP A 31 -3.07 -1.25 25.34
N GLY A 32 -2.98 -1.75 24.11
CA GLY A 32 -1.85 -1.51 23.22
C GLY A 32 -1.93 -0.19 22.46
N VAL A 33 -0.76 0.31 22.03
CA VAL A 33 -0.66 1.37 21.02
C VAL A 33 -0.59 0.72 19.63
N TYR A 34 -1.46 1.14 18.72
CA TYR A 34 -1.55 0.62 17.36
C TYR A 34 -1.31 1.72 16.33
N VAL A 35 -0.86 1.31 15.15
CA VAL A 35 -0.71 2.19 13.98
C VAL A 35 -1.60 1.70 12.85
N ASP A 36 -2.38 2.60 12.26
CA ASP A 36 -3.01 2.43 10.96
C ASP A 36 -2.26 3.31 9.96
N GLY A 37 -1.38 2.73 9.14
CA GLY A 37 -0.53 3.50 8.23
C GLY A 37 -1.27 4.04 6.99
N THR A 38 -2.53 3.69 6.80
CA THR A 38 -3.26 3.94 5.56
C THR A 38 -4.72 4.22 5.88
N PHE A 39 -4.96 5.28 6.64
CA PHE A 39 -6.27 5.61 7.20
C PHE A 39 -7.40 5.56 6.16
N GLY A 40 -7.21 6.20 5.01
CA GLY A 40 -8.13 6.28 3.89
C GLY A 40 -9.48 6.91 4.27
N ARG A 41 -10.43 6.05 4.68
CA ARG A 41 -11.76 6.45 5.16
C ARG A 41 -12.06 5.99 6.59
N GLY A 42 -11.05 5.50 7.31
CA GLY A 42 -11.13 5.12 8.72
C GLY A 42 -11.88 3.81 8.97
N GLY A 43 -12.01 2.95 7.97
CA GLY A 43 -12.70 1.67 8.10
C GLY A 43 -12.04 0.76 9.14
N HIS A 44 -10.77 0.42 8.93
CA HIS A 44 -9.98 -0.34 9.90
C HIS A 44 -9.77 0.44 11.19
N SER A 45 -9.39 1.73 11.12
CA SER A 45 -9.22 2.57 12.30
C SER A 45 -10.40 2.55 13.28
N ARG A 46 -11.65 2.71 12.78
CA ARG A 46 -12.84 2.63 13.64
C ARG A 46 -13.04 1.25 14.25
N ALA A 47 -12.80 0.19 13.48
CA ALA A 47 -12.91 -1.19 13.97
C ALA A 47 -11.82 -1.53 15.01
N VAL A 48 -10.61 -0.98 14.86
CA VAL A 48 -9.54 -1.09 15.86
C VAL A 48 -9.95 -0.36 17.13
N LEU A 49 -10.36 0.91 17.05
CA LEU A 49 -10.80 1.71 18.22
C LEU A 49 -11.94 1.04 19.00
N ALA A 50 -12.85 0.36 18.30
CA ALA A 50 -13.94 -0.39 18.93
C ALA A 50 -13.47 -1.57 19.79
N ARG A 51 -12.24 -2.07 19.58
CA ARG A 51 -11.64 -3.17 20.34
C ARG A 51 -10.62 -2.72 21.38
N LEU A 52 -10.21 -1.45 21.36
CA LEU A 52 -9.30 -0.92 22.35
C LEU A 52 -10.01 -0.67 23.68
N GLY A 53 -9.26 -0.84 24.77
CA GLY A 53 -9.64 -0.40 26.10
C GLY A 53 -9.39 1.10 26.29
N PRO A 54 -9.65 1.64 27.50
CA PRO A 54 -9.43 3.06 27.80
C PRO A 54 -7.95 3.47 27.70
N ASP A 55 -7.03 2.55 27.99
CA ASP A 55 -5.57 2.78 27.93
C ASP A 55 -4.95 2.46 26.56
N GLY A 56 -5.76 1.99 25.62
CA GLY A 56 -5.31 1.75 24.24
C GLY A 56 -5.18 3.06 23.46
N ALA A 57 -4.37 3.05 22.41
CA ALA A 57 -4.23 4.19 21.51
C ALA A 57 -4.10 3.74 20.04
N LEU A 58 -4.55 4.60 19.13
CA LEU A 58 -4.40 4.42 17.70
C LEU A 58 -3.82 5.70 17.09
N VAL A 59 -2.68 5.57 16.40
CA VAL A 59 -2.13 6.63 15.57
C VAL A 59 -2.30 6.25 14.11
N ALA A 60 -3.07 7.03 13.37
CA ALA A 60 -3.28 6.83 11.95
C ALA A 60 -2.37 7.73 11.12
N PHE A 61 -2.07 7.31 9.89
CA PHE A 61 -1.32 8.07 8.90
C PHE A 61 -2.08 8.10 7.58
N ASP A 62 -2.05 9.24 6.91
CA ASP A 62 -2.42 9.34 5.50
C ASP A 62 -1.71 10.51 4.83
N LYS A 63 -1.48 10.38 3.53
CA LYS A 63 -0.94 11.44 2.68
C LYS A 63 -2.04 12.35 2.13
N ASP A 64 -3.26 11.84 2.01
CA ASP A 64 -4.37 12.50 1.32
C ASP A 64 -5.08 13.49 2.25
N PRO A 65 -5.09 14.81 1.93
CA PRO A 65 -5.81 15.81 2.73
C PRO A 65 -7.30 15.47 2.96
N ALA A 66 -7.95 14.80 2.02
CA ALA A 66 -9.34 14.36 2.19
C ALA A 66 -9.47 13.26 3.25
N ALA A 67 -8.48 12.37 3.36
CA ALA A 67 -8.42 11.37 4.42
C ALA A 67 -8.17 12.04 5.79
N ILE A 68 -7.34 13.09 5.84
CA ILE A 68 -7.10 13.88 7.06
C ILE A 68 -8.37 14.61 7.51
N ALA A 69 -9.12 15.20 6.58
CA ALA A 69 -10.39 15.83 6.89
C ALA A 69 -11.40 14.82 7.45
N GLU A 70 -11.50 13.63 6.85
CA GLU A 70 -12.34 12.53 7.33
C GLU A 70 -11.91 12.04 8.72
N ALA A 71 -10.60 11.93 8.98
CA ALA A 71 -10.07 11.54 10.28
C ALA A 71 -10.47 12.54 11.39
N GLY A 72 -10.57 13.83 11.05
CA GLY A 72 -11.06 14.87 11.97
C GLY A 72 -12.49 14.67 12.46
N THR A 73 -13.28 13.79 11.81
CA THR A 73 -14.64 13.43 12.25
C THR A 73 -14.63 12.41 13.40
N ILE A 74 -13.54 11.67 13.60
CA ILE A 74 -13.41 10.69 14.70
C ILE A 74 -13.19 11.45 16.01
N LYS A 75 -14.17 11.36 16.92
CA LYS A 75 -14.12 11.98 18.25
C LYS A 75 -13.82 10.93 19.31
N ASP A 76 -12.55 10.51 19.38
CA ASP A 76 -12.04 9.57 20.37
C ASP A 76 -10.69 10.06 20.88
N ALA A 77 -10.53 10.19 22.20
CA ALA A 77 -9.30 10.70 22.82
C ALA A 77 -8.08 9.77 22.60
N ARG A 78 -8.33 8.51 22.26
CA ARG A 78 -7.31 7.50 21.98
C ARG A 78 -6.81 7.58 20.54
N PHE A 79 -7.47 8.33 19.68
CA PHE A 79 -7.18 8.45 18.26
C PHE A 79 -6.37 9.71 17.96
N SER A 80 -5.37 9.59 17.10
CA SER A 80 -4.68 10.73 16.48
C SER A 80 -4.36 10.41 15.01
N ILE A 81 -4.23 11.45 14.20
CA ILE A 81 -3.95 11.34 12.76
C ILE A 81 -2.74 12.21 12.41
N GLU A 82 -1.83 11.66 11.63
CA GLU A 82 -0.66 12.34 11.08
C GLU A 82 -0.85 12.54 9.56
N HIS A 83 -0.77 13.79 9.08
CA HIS A 83 -0.71 14.09 7.63
C HIS A 83 0.71 13.82 7.11
N ALA A 84 1.00 12.54 6.91
CA ALA A 84 2.30 12.05 6.47
C ALA A 84 2.17 10.67 5.82
N SER A 85 3.19 10.32 5.02
CA SER A 85 3.38 8.93 4.62
C SER A 85 3.64 8.06 5.84
N PHE A 86 3.11 6.83 5.82
CA PHE A 86 3.50 5.80 6.79
C PHE A 86 5.00 5.50 6.75
N ALA A 87 5.71 5.81 5.66
CA ALA A 87 7.17 5.72 5.60
C ALA A 87 7.88 6.59 6.65
N ALA A 88 7.22 7.65 7.14
CA ALA A 88 7.74 8.53 8.18
C ALA A 88 7.30 8.13 9.60
N MET A 89 6.62 6.98 9.79
CA MET A 89 6.02 6.62 11.08
C MET A 89 7.05 6.56 12.22
N ALA A 90 8.25 6.06 11.98
CA ALA A 90 9.29 5.96 13.00
C ALA A 90 9.77 7.33 13.49
N GLU A 91 9.88 8.31 12.57
CA GLU A 91 10.20 9.69 12.90
C GLU A 91 9.06 10.36 13.67
N ARG A 92 7.82 10.21 13.18
CA ARG A 92 6.63 10.84 13.77
C ARG A 92 6.27 10.29 15.15
N LEU A 93 6.60 9.02 15.40
CA LEU A 93 6.38 8.35 16.67
C LEU A 93 7.63 8.34 17.56
N ALA A 94 8.69 9.05 17.18
CA ALA A 94 9.90 9.16 18.00
C ALA A 94 9.53 9.63 19.42
N GLY A 95 9.98 8.88 20.43
CA GLY A 95 9.69 9.16 21.84
C GLY A 95 8.35 8.63 22.36
N ARG A 96 7.45 8.09 21.51
CA ARG A 96 6.18 7.48 21.94
C ARG A 96 6.29 6.00 22.36
N GLY A 97 7.50 5.42 22.26
CA GLY A 97 7.77 4.03 22.62
C GLY A 97 7.38 3.04 21.51
N HIS A 98 7.41 1.76 21.85
CA HIS A 98 7.08 0.68 20.92
C HIS A 98 5.57 0.49 20.75
N VAL A 99 5.16 -0.01 19.58
CA VAL A 99 3.75 -0.25 19.25
C VAL A 99 3.39 -1.74 19.30
N ALA A 100 2.16 -2.04 19.70
CA ALA A 100 1.58 -3.39 19.76
C ALA A 100 1.21 -3.93 18.39
N GLY A 101 0.92 -3.07 17.42
CA GLY A 101 0.68 -3.52 16.06
C GLY A 101 0.72 -2.40 15.04
N VAL A 102 1.01 -2.76 13.79
CA VAL A 102 0.97 -1.87 12.63
C VAL A 102 0.14 -2.53 11.54
N LEU A 103 -0.85 -1.81 11.03
CA LEU A 103 -1.65 -2.18 9.86
C LEU A 103 -1.26 -1.29 8.67
N LEU A 104 -1.05 -1.90 7.50
CA LEU A 104 -0.87 -1.22 6.22
C LEU A 104 -1.84 -1.81 5.19
N ASP A 105 -2.90 -1.10 4.85
CA ASP A 105 -3.85 -1.39 3.77
C ASP A 105 -3.44 -0.61 2.51
N LEU A 106 -2.63 -1.24 1.67
CA LEU A 106 -1.96 -0.55 0.56
C LEU A 106 -2.92 -0.19 -0.58
N GLY A 107 -2.44 0.61 -1.54
CA GLY A 107 -3.22 1.00 -2.70
C GLY A 107 -3.99 2.30 -2.49
N ILE A 108 -5.15 2.41 -3.14
CA ILE A 108 -5.91 3.66 -3.26
C ILE A 108 -7.30 3.51 -2.69
N SER A 109 -7.77 4.58 -2.05
CA SER A 109 -9.12 4.66 -1.50
C SER A 109 -10.16 4.78 -2.61
N SER A 110 -11.39 4.34 -2.33
CA SER A 110 -12.51 4.47 -3.28
C SER A 110 -12.68 5.90 -3.81
N PRO A 111 -12.64 6.96 -2.98
CA PRO A 111 -12.85 8.30 -3.49
C PRO A 111 -11.75 8.79 -4.42
N GLN A 112 -10.51 8.32 -4.25
CA GLN A 112 -9.45 8.59 -5.23
C GLN A 112 -9.77 8.01 -6.61
N ILE A 113 -10.43 6.85 -6.68
CA ILE A 113 -10.88 6.22 -7.95
C ILE A 113 -12.16 6.85 -8.49
N ASP A 114 -13.12 7.11 -7.60
CA ASP A 114 -14.49 7.46 -7.95
C ASP A 114 -14.65 8.96 -8.23
N GLU A 115 -13.76 9.81 -7.72
CA GLU A 115 -13.69 11.24 -8.05
C GLU A 115 -12.83 11.48 -9.29
N ALA A 116 -13.46 11.78 -10.42
CA ALA A 116 -12.78 12.01 -11.70
C ALA A 116 -11.68 13.08 -11.61
N ALA A 117 -11.90 14.13 -10.79
CA ALA A 117 -10.96 15.22 -10.56
C ALA A 117 -9.59 14.77 -9.99
N ARG A 118 -9.51 13.56 -9.41
CA ARG A 118 -8.28 13.00 -8.84
C ARG A 118 -7.40 12.31 -9.89
N GLY A 119 -7.96 11.93 -11.04
CA GLY A 119 -7.18 11.40 -12.16
C GLY A 119 -6.62 9.98 -12.00
N PHE A 120 -7.05 9.21 -11.00
CA PHE A 120 -6.57 7.83 -10.80
C PHE A 120 -7.22 6.80 -11.72
N SER A 121 -8.35 7.15 -12.34
CA SER A 121 -9.13 6.26 -13.19
C SER A 121 -9.42 6.86 -14.55
N PHE A 122 -9.48 6.02 -15.57
CA PHE A 122 -10.00 6.36 -16.90
C PHE A 122 -11.48 5.99 -17.06
N ARG A 123 -12.17 5.57 -15.98
CA ARG A 123 -13.62 5.31 -16.02
C ARG A 123 -14.43 6.58 -16.20
N PHE A 124 -13.95 7.67 -15.60
CA PHE A 124 -14.48 9.01 -15.75
C PHE A 124 -13.37 9.91 -16.22
N GLU A 125 -13.68 10.83 -17.13
CA GLU A 125 -12.71 11.78 -17.63
C GLU A 125 -12.37 12.82 -16.55
N GLY A 126 -11.08 13.09 -16.37
CA GLY A 126 -10.59 14.11 -15.46
C GLY A 126 -9.13 14.48 -15.76
N PRO A 127 -8.59 15.48 -15.03
CA PRO A 127 -7.20 15.87 -15.16
C PRO A 127 -6.29 14.70 -14.78
N LEU A 128 -5.17 14.57 -15.50
CA LEU A 128 -4.17 13.54 -15.23
C LEU A 128 -3.29 13.95 -14.03
N ASP A 129 -3.87 13.93 -12.82
CA ASP A 129 -3.18 14.28 -11.58
C ASP A 129 -2.46 13.08 -10.94
N MET A 130 -3.22 12.10 -10.44
CA MET A 130 -2.74 10.88 -9.77
C MET A 130 -2.00 11.07 -8.44
N ARG A 131 -1.89 12.29 -7.89
CA ARG A 131 -1.29 12.48 -6.56
C ARG A 131 -2.27 12.10 -5.45
N MET A 132 -1.77 11.31 -4.50
CA MET A 132 -2.43 11.05 -3.23
C MET A 132 -2.39 12.31 -2.35
N ASP A 133 -1.21 12.93 -2.22
CA ASP A 133 -1.05 14.24 -1.57
C ASP A 133 -1.06 15.36 -2.61
N THR A 134 -2.19 16.06 -2.72
CA THR A 134 -2.36 17.16 -3.67
C THR A 134 -1.66 18.45 -3.23
N THR A 135 -1.14 18.52 -2.00
CA THR A 135 -0.47 19.72 -1.46
C THR A 135 0.96 19.89 -1.95
N ARG A 136 1.58 18.85 -2.51
CA ARG A 136 2.98 18.84 -2.94
C ARG A 136 3.21 17.97 -4.17
N GLY A 137 4.44 17.93 -4.66
CA GLY A 137 4.85 17.11 -5.80
C GLY A 137 4.32 17.61 -7.15
N ILE A 138 4.57 16.82 -8.18
CA ILE A 138 4.15 17.10 -9.57
C ILE A 138 3.07 16.11 -9.99
N THR A 139 2.14 16.56 -10.85
CA THR A 139 1.10 15.69 -11.40
C THR A 139 1.67 14.69 -12.41
N ALA A 140 0.93 13.62 -12.69
CA ALA A 140 1.25 12.70 -13.77
C ALA A 140 1.37 13.42 -15.13
N ALA A 141 0.47 14.36 -15.44
CA ALA A 141 0.57 15.20 -16.65
C ALA A 141 1.88 15.99 -16.71
N GLN A 142 2.25 16.68 -15.61
CA GLN A 142 3.48 17.48 -15.55
C GLN A 142 4.73 16.62 -15.71
N TRP A 143 4.76 15.45 -15.06
CA TRP A 143 5.87 14.52 -15.21
C TRP A 143 5.96 13.99 -16.63
N LEU A 144 4.84 13.56 -17.24
CA LEU A 144 4.79 13.10 -18.62
C LEU A 144 5.07 14.19 -19.66
N ALA A 145 5.05 15.47 -19.30
CA ALA A 145 5.46 16.55 -20.18
C ALA A 145 6.99 16.72 -20.23
N GLN A 146 7.71 16.30 -19.18
CA GLN A 146 9.13 16.60 -18.98
C GLN A 146 10.06 15.39 -19.02
N ALA A 147 9.60 14.23 -18.52
CA ALA A 147 10.41 13.01 -18.44
C ALA A 147 10.90 12.57 -19.82
N ASP A 148 12.10 12.00 -19.93
CA ASP A 148 12.57 11.46 -21.20
C ASP A 148 11.86 10.13 -21.56
N GLU A 149 12.03 9.68 -22.80
CA GLU A 149 11.44 8.42 -23.27
C GLU A 149 11.89 7.21 -22.45
N GLN A 150 13.16 7.19 -22.03
CA GLN A 150 13.76 6.05 -21.33
C GLN A 150 13.18 5.89 -19.93
N ASP A 151 13.01 7.01 -19.22
CA ASP A 151 12.40 7.07 -17.90
C ASP A 151 10.92 6.67 -17.95
N ILE A 152 10.16 7.15 -18.95
CA ILE A 152 8.76 6.73 -19.11
C ILE A 152 8.69 5.23 -19.39
N ALA A 153 9.51 4.71 -20.30
CA ALA A 153 9.53 3.29 -20.61
C ALA A 153 9.94 2.45 -19.40
N ARG A 154 10.89 2.94 -18.59
CA ARG A 154 11.33 2.28 -17.35
C ARG A 154 10.21 2.20 -16.33
N VAL A 155 9.55 3.32 -16.04
CA VAL A 155 8.40 3.37 -15.12
C VAL A 155 7.29 2.41 -15.56
N ILE A 156 6.87 2.48 -16.82
CA ILE A 156 5.78 1.64 -17.34
C ILE A 156 6.15 0.15 -17.31
N ARG A 157 7.39 -0.19 -17.62
CA ARG A 157 7.88 -1.57 -17.59
C ARG A 157 7.98 -2.09 -16.15
N ASP A 158 8.64 -1.36 -15.28
CA ASP A 158 9.06 -1.86 -13.98
C ASP A 158 7.90 -1.83 -12.96
N TYR A 159 7.06 -0.79 -13.01
CA TYR A 159 5.91 -0.64 -12.10
C TYR A 159 4.58 -1.11 -12.71
N GLY A 160 4.47 -1.18 -14.04
CA GLY A 160 3.28 -1.68 -14.73
C GLY A 160 3.37 -3.13 -15.17
N GLU A 161 4.58 -3.73 -15.16
CA GLU A 161 4.85 -5.05 -15.76
C GLU A 161 4.31 -5.11 -17.24
N GLU A 162 4.44 -4.00 -17.97
CA GLU A 162 3.90 -3.80 -19.32
C GLU A 162 4.95 -4.07 -20.41
N ARG A 163 4.60 -4.97 -21.36
CA ARG A 163 5.48 -5.42 -22.44
C ARG A 163 5.64 -4.38 -23.55
N PHE A 164 4.64 -3.53 -23.73
CA PHE A 164 4.64 -2.45 -24.72
C PHE A 164 5.17 -1.12 -24.16
N ALA A 165 5.89 -1.15 -23.02
CA ALA A 165 6.37 0.04 -22.33
C ALA A 165 7.15 1.01 -23.24
N VAL A 166 8.03 0.49 -24.10
CA VAL A 166 8.82 1.32 -25.04
C VAL A 166 7.91 1.97 -26.09
N GLN A 167 6.94 1.24 -26.63
CA GLN A 167 6.00 1.74 -27.63
C GLN A 167 5.08 2.82 -27.03
N ILE A 168 4.62 2.60 -25.80
CA ILE A 168 3.80 3.58 -25.07
C ILE A 168 4.62 4.83 -24.80
N ALA A 169 5.86 4.71 -24.31
CA ALA A 169 6.75 5.85 -24.07
C ALA A 169 7.03 6.66 -25.34
N LYS A 170 7.32 5.99 -26.46
CA LYS A 170 7.49 6.65 -27.77
C LYS A 170 6.25 7.41 -28.19
N ALA A 171 5.07 6.81 -28.04
CA ALA A 171 3.81 7.45 -28.38
C ALA A 171 3.55 8.68 -27.49
N ILE A 172 3.85 8.60 -26.19
CA ILE A 172 3.73 9.72 -25.25
C ILE A 172 4.66 10.87 -25.66
N VAL A 173 5.94 10.58 -25.96
CA VAL A 173 6.92 11.61 -26.34
C VAL A 173 6.55 12.23 -27.70
N ALA A 174 6.15 11.42 -28.68
CA ALA A 174 5.72 11.91 -29.99
C ALA A 174 4.51 12.85 -29.87
N ARG A 175 3.54 12.52 -29.00
CA ARG A 175 2.35 13.33 -28.71
C ARG A 175 2.69 14.75 -28.28
N ARG A 176 3.81 14.97 -27.57
CA ARG A 176 4.24 16.30 -27.10
C ARG A 176 4.55 17.27 -28.24
N SER A 177 5.04 16.75 -29.36
CA SER A 177 5.53 17.56 -30.49
C SER A 177 4.44 17.84 -31.55
N GLU A 178 3.24 17.30 -31.37
CA GLU A 178 2.11 17.52 -32.28
C GLU A 178 1.61 18.98 -32.14
N SER A 179 1.73 19.76 -33.21
CA SER A 179 1.23 21.15 -33.28
C SER A 179 -0.29 21.16 -33.49
N GLY A 180 -1.06 21.81 -32.60
CA GLY A 180 -2.52 21.96 -32.70
C GLY A 180 -3.27 21.57 -31.42
N ASP A 181 -4.54 21.14 -31.55
CA ASP A 181 -5.41 20.65 -30.45
C ASP A 181 -4.87 19.39 -29.74
N GLY A 182 -3.78 18.85 -30.27
CA GLY A 182 -3.09 17.71 -29.73
C GLY A 182 -2.43 18.01 -28.38
N GLY A 183 -1.37 18.82 -28.34
CA GLY A 183 -0.67 19.21 -27.12
C GLY A 183 -0.16 18.08 -26.19
N PRO A 184 0.44 18.45 -25.04
CA PRO A 184 0.80 17.51 -23.98
C PRO A 184 -0.44 16.79 -23.42
N ILE A 185 -0.24 15.54 -22.97
CA ILE A 185 -1.30 14.74 -22.37
C ILE A 185 -1.79 15.40 -21.08
N ALA A 186 -3.06 15.83 -21.06
CA ALA A 186 -3.64 16.58 -19.94
C ALA A 186 -4.71 15.78 -19.16
N THR A 187 -5.41 14.86 -19.83
CA THR A 187 -6.54 14.12 -19.23
C THR A 187 -6.29 12.61 -19.15
N THR A 188 -7.06 11.94 -18.30
CA THR A 188 -7.08 10.47 -18.20
C THR A 188 -7.56 9.82 -19.49
N ALA A 189 -8.54 10.43 -20.18
CA ALA A 189 -9.06 9.94 -21.46
C ALA A 189 -8.00 9.99 -22.57
N ASP A 190 -7.22 11.08 -22.65
CA ASP A 190 -6.13 11.24 -23.62
C ASP A 190 -5.09 10.13 -23.47
N LEU A 191 -4.63 9.90 -22.23
CA LEU A 191 -3.65 8.87 -21.93
C LEU A 191 -4.19 7.48 -22.28
N ALA A 192 -5.43 7.18 -21.87
CA ALA A 192 -6.04 5.88 -22.14
C ALA A 192 -6.18 5.61 -23.65
N ALA A 193 -6.62 6.60 -24.42
CA ALA A 193 -6.74 6.50 -25.87
C ALA A 193 -5.38 6.30 -26.56
N LEU A 194 -4.33 6.99 -26.09
CA LEU A 194 -2.98 6.83 -26.62
C LEU A 194 -2.42 5.43 -26.33
N VAL A 195 -2.57 4.95 -25.09
CA VAL A 195 -2.12 3.60 -24.70
C VAL A 195 -2.87 2.53 -25.49
N ALA A 196 -4.18 2.68 -25.68
CA ALA A 196 -4.99 1.74 -26.46
C ALA A 196 -4.53 1.62 -27.92
N LYS A 197 -3.97 2.69 -28.52
CA LYS A 197 -3.38 2.65 -29.87
C LYS A 197 -2.00 1.97 -29.89
N ALA A 198 -1.23 2.10 -28.81
CA ALA A 198 0.13 1.55 -28.72
C ALA A 198 0.16 0.05 -28.36
N VAL A 199 -0.81 -0.42 -27.56
CA VAL A 199 -0.89 -1.80 -27.08
C VAL A 199 -1.62 -2.69 -28.09
N LYS A 200 -0.90 -3.64 -28.68
CA LYS A 200 -1.42 -4.52 -29.75
C LYS A 200 -2.16 -5.75 -29.25
N THR A 201 -1.84 -6.22 -28.04
CA THR A 201 -2.45 -7.40 -27.43
C THR A 201 -2.80 -7.12 -25.97
N ARG A 202 -3.94 -7.64 -25.50
CA ARG A 202 -4.43 -7.40 -24.14
C ARG A 202 -4.92 -8.68 -23.47
N GLU A 203 -4.88 -8.69 -22.15
CA GLU A 203 -5.57 -9.71 -21.37
C GLU A 203 -7.09 -9.54 -21.49
N LYS A 204 -7.80 -10.65 -21.63
CA LYS A 204 -9.26 -10.63 -21.82
C LYS A 204 -9.93 -10.03 -20.58
N GLY A 205 -10.69 -8.95 -20.75
CA GLY A 205 -11.39 -8.26 -19.67
C GLY A 205 -10.56 -7.22 -18.91
N GLN A 206 -9.31 -6.97 -19.32
CA GLN A 206 -8.50 -5.87 -18.80
C GLN A 206 -8.41 -4.75 -19.85
N ASP A 207 -8.58 -3.50 -19.40
CA ASP A 207 -8.34 -2.35 -20.27
C ASP A 207 -6.83 -2.18 -20.52
N PRO A 208 -6.37 -1.96 -21.78
CA PRO A 208 -4.96 -1.74 -22.10
C PRO A 208 -4.27 -0.66 -21.27
N ALA A 209 -5.00 0.37 -20.83
CA ALA A 209 -4.45 1.48 -20.05
C ALA A 209 -4.16 1.09 -18.59
N THR A 210 -4.74 0.00 -18.07
CA THR A 210 -4.69 -0.37 -16.64
C THR A 210 -3.26 -0.41 -16.09
N ARG A 211 -2.34 -1.09 -16.80
CA ARG A 211 -0.95 -1.24 -16.35
C ARG A 211 -0.17 0.07 -16.40
N THR A 212 -0.45 0.91 -17.41
CA THR A 212 0.18 2.23 -17.52
C THR A 212 -0.30 3.16 -16.40
N PHE A 213 -1.60 3.18 -16.12
CA PHE A 213 -2.15 3.97 -15.01
C PHE A 213 -1.59 3.51 -13.66
N GLN A 214 -1.51 2.20 -13.43
CA GLN A 214 -0.86 1.63 -12.24
C GLN A 214 0.61 2.09 -12.13
N ALA A 215 1.37 2.00 -13.21
CA ALA A 215 2.79 2.38 -13.21
C ALA A 215 3.00 3.86 -12.86
N LEU A 216 2.21 4.74 -13.47
CA LEU A 216 2.28 6.18 -13.20
C LEU A 216 1.85 6.50 -11.78
N ARG A 217 0.79 5.87 -11.29
CA ARG A 217 0.33 6.03 -9.91
C ARG A 217 1.44 5.68 -8.91
N ILE A 218 2.03 4.50 -9.09
CA ILE A 218 3.14 4.01 -8.26
C ILE A 218 4.31 5.00 -8.27
N HIS A 219 4.71 5.46 -9.45
CA HIS A 219 5.83 6.39 -9.61
C HIS A 219 5.56 7.75 -8.96
N ILE A 220 4.42 8.37 -9.27
CA ILE A 220 4.06 9.71 -8.78
C ILE A 220 3.94 9.73 -7.25
N ASN A 221 3.50 8.63 -6.65
CA ASN A 221 3.29 8.54 -5.21
C ASN A 221 4.42 7.86 -4.44
N GLN A 222 5.48 7.42 -5.13
CA GLN A 222 6.61 6.65 -4.58
C GLN A 222 6.12 5.45 -3.75
N GLU A 223 5.13 4.73 -4.25
CA GLU A 223 4.38 3.73 -3.46
C GLU A 223 5.28 2.58 -2.99
N LEU A 224 6.17 2.08 -3.85
CA LEU A 224 7.02 0.94 -3.51
C LEU A 224 8.17 1.35 -2.60
N GLU A 225 8.75 2.53 -2.82
CA GLU A 225 9.80 3.09 -1.99
C GLU A 225 9.27 3.38 -0.58
N ASP A 226 8.05 3.92 -0.48
CA ASP A 226 7.39 4.13 0.80
C ASP A 226 7.04 2.81 1.47
N LEU A 227 6.59 1.80 0.73
CA LEU A 227 6.37 0.46 1.28
C LEU A 227 7.64 -0.11 1.90
N GLU A 228 8.78 -0.08 1.20
CA GLU A 228 10.04 -0.60 1.74
C GLU A 228 10.49 0.15 3.00
N ARG A 229 10.45 1.49 2.98
CA ARG A 229 10.77 2.32 4.16
C ARG A 229 9.80 2.08 5.31
N GLY A 230 8.51 2.01 5.00
CA GLY A 230 7.43 1.80 5.96
C GLY A 230 7.47 0.45 6.64
N LEU A 231 7.76 -0.63 5.89
CA LEU A 231 7.95 -1.97 6.46
C LEU A 231 9.12 -1.99 7.45
N LYS A 232 10.23 -1.33 7.12
CA LYS A 232 11.37 -1.19 8.03
C LYS A 232 10.98 -0.40 9.28
N ALA A 233 10.33 0.76 9.10
CA ALA A 233 9.88 1.61 10.21
C ALA A 233 8.91 0.86 11.14
N ALA A 234 7.95 0.12 10.58
CA ALA A 234 7.02 -0.71 11.32
C ALA A 234 7.74 -1.78 12.13
N TYR A 235 8.69 -2.51 11.51
CA TYR A 235 9.48 -3.51 12.20
C TYR A 235 10.28 -2.92 13.37
N ASP A 236 10.91 -1.76 13.19
CA ASP A 236 11.70 -1.10 14.24
C ASP A 236 10.81 -0.67 15.42
N LEU A 237 9.62 -0.13 15.13
CA LEU A 237 8.66 0.33 16.14
C LEU A 237 7.97 -0.79 16.91
N LEU A 238 7.75 -1.96 16.31
CA LEU A 238 7.01 -3.03 16.98
C LEU A 238 7.68 -3.47 18.29
N GLN A 239 6.88 -3.69 19.33
CA GLN A 239 7.33 -4.40 20.52
C GLN A 239 7.46 -5.91 20.25
N VAL A 240 8.16 -6.62 21.13
CA VAL A 240 8.12 -8.09 21.13
C VAL A 240 6.68 -8.57 21.32
N GLY A 241 6.25 -9.54 20.52
CA GLY A 241 4.86 -10.00 20.43
C GLY A 241 3.96 -9.09 19.59
N GLY A 242 4.44 -7.92 19.18
CA GLY A 242 3.68 -7.00 18.33
C GLY A 242 3.49 -7.55 16.92
N ARG A 243 2.39 -7.15 16.26
CA ARG A 243 1.99 -7.73 14.96
C ARG A 243 2.03 -6.72 13.82
N LEU A 244 2.61 -7.13 12.69
CA LEU A 244 2.58 -6.43 11.42
C LEU A 244 1.53 -7.09 10.51
N VAL A 245 0.50 -6.34 10.15
CA VAL A 245 -0.57 -6.75 9.23
C VAL A 245 -0.46 -5.90 7.97
N VAL A 246 -0.31 -6.52 6.80
CA VAL A 246 -0.20 -5.79 5.53
C VAL A 246 -1.15 -6.41 4.51
N ILE A 247 -1.97 -5.57 3.88
CA ILE A 247 -2.89 -5.92 2.80
C ILE A 247 -2.35 -5.29 1.52
N SER A 248 -2.06 -6.11 0.51
CA SER A 248 -1.55 -5.68 -0.80
C SER A 248 -2.55 -5.96 -1.90
N PHE A 249 -2.64 -5.11 -2.92
CA PHE A 249 -3.63 -5.24 -4.01
C PHE A 249 -3.02 -5.61 -5.36
N HIS A 250 -1.69 -5.58 -5.47
CA HIS A 250 -1.00 -6.05 -6.67
C HIS A 250 0.29 -6.84 -6.37
N SER A 251 0.81 -7.47 -7.43
CA SER A 251 1.96 -8.38 -7.39
C SER A 251 3.22 -7.74 -6.83
N LEU A 252 3.53 -6.50 -7.23
CA LEU A 252 4.74 -5.79 -6.81
C LEU A 252 4.76 -5.53 -5.29
N GLU A 253 3.67 -5.02 -4.72
CA GLU A 253 3.50 -4.84 -3.27
C GLU A 253 3.65 -6.18 -2.52
N ASP A 254 2.86 -7.19 -2.88
CA ASP A 254 2.88 -8.49 -2.19
C ASP A 254 4.28 -9.12 -2.24
N ARG A 255 5.01 -8.93 -3.34
CA ARG A 255 6.38 -9.42 -3.50
C ARG A 255 7.34 -8.74 -2.51
N ILE A 256 7.24 -7.43 -2.34
CA ILE A 256 8.06 -6.67 -1.38
C ILE A 256 7.73 -7.12 0.05
N VAL A 257 6.45 -7.17 0.42
CA VAL A 257 6.01 -7.60 1.76
C VAL A 257 6.44 -9.03 2.05
N LYS A 258 6.24 -9.95 1.09
CA LYS A 258 6.66 -11.34 1.21
C LYS A 258 8.17 -11.45 1.42
N ARG A 259 8.98 -10.75 0.62
CA ARG A 259 10.44 -10.78 0.72
C ARG A 259 10.90 -10.24 2.06
N PHE A 260 10.35 -9.10 2.49
CA PHE A 260 10.66 -8.48 3.76
C PHE A 260 10.37 -9.41 4.94
N MET A 261 9.15 -9.97 5.01
CA MET A 261 8.76 -10.87 6.10
C MET A 261 9.55 -12.17 6.07
N ALA A 262 9.85 -12.72 4.88
CA ALA A 262 10.65 -13.93 4.74
C ALA A 262 12.10 -13.74 5.20
N ALA A 263 12.73 -12.61 4.86
CA ALA A 263 14.10 -12.30 5.28
C ALA A 263 14.24 -12.27 6.81
N HIS A 264 13.24 -11.73 7.52
CA HIS A 264 13.24 -11.69 8.99
C HIS A 264 12.80 -13.00 9.65
N ALA A 265 11.93 -13.78 8.99
CA ALA A 265 11.46 -15.07 9.51
C ALA A 265 12.41 -16.23 9.23
N ARG A 266 13.25 -16.10 8.20
CA ARG A 266 14.17 -17.14 7.72
C ARG A 266 15.52 -16.53 7.30
N PRO A 267 16.20 -15.78 8.17
CA PRO A 267 17.42 -15.05 7.79
C PRO A 267 18.56 -15.96 7.31
N GLN A 268 18.53 -17.24 7.68
CA GLN A 268 19.45 -18.27 7.20
C GLN A 268 19.30 -18.57 5.70
N GLN A 269 18.12 -18.35 5.11
CA GLN A 269 17.88 -18.52 3.67
C GLN A 269 18.51 -17.43 2.81
N ASP A 270 18.89 -16.31 3.42
CA ASP A 270 19.61 -15.20 2.78
C ASP A 270 21.07 -15.11 3.27
N ALA A 271 21.46 -15.91 4.26
CA ALA A 271 22.84 -15.97 4.75
C ALA A 271 23.80 -16.49 3.67
N ASP A 272 25.02 -15.96 3.68
CA ASP A 272 26.14 -16.34 2.80
C ASP A 272 26.20 -17.88 2.64
N PRO A 273 26.24 -18.42 1.41
CA PRO A 273 26.43 -19.84 1.16
C PRO A 273 27.62 -20.45 1.94
N ALA A 274 28.66 -19.67 2.23
CA ALA A 274 29.80 -20.06 3.06
C ALA A 274 29.38 -20.33 4.52
N LEU A 275 28.49 -19.53 5.10
CA LEU A 275 27.96 -19.73 6.45
C LEU A 275 27.07 -20.97 6.57
N ARG A 276 26.40 -21.38 5.48
CA ARG A 276 25.59 -22.61 5.45
C ARG A 276 26.43 -23.89 5.37
N ARG A 277 27.65 -23.78 4.86
CA ARG A 277 28.61 -24.90 4.71
C ARG A 277 29.58 -24.99 5.89
N ALA A 278 29.70 -23.93 6.69
CA ALA A 278 30.47 -23.93 7.91
C ALA A 278 29.75 -24.78 8.99
N PRO A 279 30.48 -25.56 9.79
CA PRO A 279 29.92 -26.32 10.91
C PRO A 279 29.60 -25.39 12.09
N LEU A 280 28.66 -24.47 11.89
CA LEU A 280 28.16 -23.56 12.92
C LEU A 280 27.04 -24.23 13.71
N ARG A 281 26.96 -23.98 15.02
CA ARG A 281 25.81 -24.44 15.80
C ARG A 281 24.58 -23.63 15.39
N ALA A 282 23.40 -24.22 15.54
CA ALA A 282 22.14 -23.53 15.22
C ALA A 282 21.99 -22.19 15.97
N ALA A 283 22.57 -22.06 17.17
CA ALA A 283 22.58 -20.83 17.97
C ALA A 283 23.52 -19.74 17.43
N ASP A 284 24.54 -20.12 16.65
CA ASP A 284 25.54 -19.19 16.08
C ASP A 284 25.09 -18.65 14.70
N LEU A 285 23.98 -19.18 14.14
CA LEU A 285 23.36 -18.68 12.91
C LEU A 285 22.46 -17.47 13.19
N PRO A 286 22.21 -16.61 12.19
CA PRO A 286 21.19 -15.57 12.29
C PRO A 286 19.84 -16.15 12.73
N GLN A 287 19.25 -15.57 13.78
CA GLN A 287 18.01 -16.06 14.38
C GLN A 287 16.81 -15.31 13.80
N PRO A 288 15.66 -15.99 13.58
CA PRO A 288 14.43 -15.33 13.17
C PRO A 288 14.02 -14.22 14.13
N THR A 289 13.68 -13.06 13.59
CA THR A 289 13.14 -11.92 14.37
C THR A 289 11.66 -11.67 14.10
N LEU A 290 11.08 -12.34 13.10
CA LEU A 290 9.65 -12.40 12.85
C LEU A 290 9.16 -13.85 12.80
N ARG A 291 7.93 -14.09 13.24
CA ARG A 291 7.17 -15.31 12.99
C ARG A 291 6.03 -15.02 12.02
N LEU A 292 5.94 -15.77 10.92
CA LEU A 292 4.83 -15.65 9.98
C LEU A 292 3.58 -16.30 10.60
N LEU A 293 2.51 -15.53 10.78
CA LEU A 293 1.26 -16.02 11.37
C LEU A 293 0.27 -16.51 10.30
N GLY A 294 0.24 -15.86 9.14
CA GLY A 294 -0.69 -16.28 8.09
C GLY A 294 -0.62 -15.48 6.82
N ARG A 295 -1.29 -16.03 5.80
CA ARG A 295 -1.57 -15.39 4.52
C ARG A 295 -3.04 -15.62 4.19
N TYR A 296 -3.78 -14.54 3.98
CA TYR A 296 -5.23 -14.57 3.82
C TYR A 296 -5.61 -13.90 2.50
N LYS A 297 -6.78 -14.28 1.99
CA LYS A 297 -7.40 -13.70 0.80
C LYS A 297 -8.90 -13.52 1.08
N PRO A 298 -9.55 -12.53 0.46
CA PRO A 298 -11.00 -12.34 0.59
C PRO A 298 -11.78 -13.59 0.20
N GLY A 299 -12.85 -13.86 0.94
CA GLY A 299 -13.81 -14.92 0.62
C GLY A 299 -14.61 -14.61 -0.64
N ALA A 300 -15.26 -15.62 -1.22
CA ALA A 300 -16.06 -15.46 -2.44
C ALA A 300 -17.20 -14.44 -2.27
N GLU A 301 -17.83 -14.41 -1.10
CA GLU A 301 -18.90 -13.46 -0.76
C GLU A 301 -18.40 -12.00 -0.72
N GLU A 302 -17.22 -11.78 -0.11
CA GLU A 302 -16.60 -10.46 -0.06
C GLU A 302 -16.22 -9.98 -1.47
N VAL A 303 -15.65 -10.85 -2.30
CA VAL A 303 -15.30 -10.52 -3.68
C VAL A 303 -16.54 -10.20 -4.53
N ALA A 304 -17.64 -10.92 -4.30
CA ALA A 304 -18.90 -10.65 -5.00
C ALA A 304 -19.50 -9.29 -4.59
N ALA A 305 -19.43 -8.93 -3.31
CA ALA A 305 -19.91 -7.66 -2.79
C ALA A 305 -18.97 -6.48 -3.11
N ASN A 306 -17.67 -6.72 -3.15
CA ASN A 306 -16.63 -5.74 -3.46
C ASN A 306 -15.62 -6.32 -4.46
N PRO A 307 -15.83 -6.14 -5.77
CA PRO A 307 -14.91 -6.61 -6.80
C PRO A 307 -13.47 -6.09 -6.67
N ARG A 308 -13.25 -4.98 -5.95
CA ARG A 308 -11.92 -4.40 -5.69
C ARG A 308 -11.11 -5.29 -4.73
N ALA A 309 -11.76 -6.08 -3.87
CA ALA A 309 -11.12 -6.99 -2.95
C ALA A 309 -10.46 -8.20 -3.65
N ARG A 310 -10.85 -8.53 -4.90
CA ARG A 310 -10.42 -9.75 -5.60
C ARG A 310 -8.91 -10.01 -5.59
N SER A 311 -8.12 -8.95 -5.72
CA SER A 311 -6.65 -9.05 -5.80
C SER A 311 -5.94 -8.91 -4.45
N ALA A 312 -6.70 -8.65 -3.37
CA ALA A 312 -6.13 -8.41 -2.06
C ALA A 312 -5.45 -9.66 -1.50
N VAL A 313 -4.28 -9.47 -0.91
CA VAL A 313 -3.54 -10.48 -0.17
C VAL A 313 -3.12 -9.87 1.15
N MET A 314 -3.59 -10.44 2.25
CA MET A 314 -3.15 -10.05 3.59
C MET A 314 -2.05 -10.98 4.08
N ARG A 315 -1.01 -10.40 4.67
CA ARG A 315 0.07 -11.12 5.35
C ARG A 315 0.20 -10.62 6.78
N VAL A 316 0.40 -11.56 7.70
CA VAL A 316 0.53 -11.28 9.13
C VAL A 316 1.84 -11.86 9.65
N ALA A 317 2.61 -11.05 10.36
CA ALA A 317 3.81 -11.46 11.07
C ALA A 317 3.83 -10.92 12.50
N GLU A 318 4.47 -11.64 13.41
CA GLU A 318 4.66 -11.27 14.81
C GLU A 318 6.15 -11.08 15.10
N LYS A 319 6.50 -10.02 15.83
CA LYS A 319 7.88 -9.75 16.23
C LYS A 319 8.30 -10.65 17.38
N LEU A 320 9.44 -11.32 17.21
CA LEU A 320 10.01 -12.21 18.20
C LEU A 320 11.01 -11.47 19.09
N ALA A 321 11.22 -12.00 20.30
CA ALA A 321 12.34 -11.58 21.13
C ALA A 321 13.66 -11.93 20.43
N PRO A 322 14.72 -11.11 20.57
CA PRO A 322 16.07 -11.53 20.20
C PRO A 322 16.40 -12.84 20.91
N ALA A 323 17.02 -13.79 20.20
CA ALA A 323 17.50 -15.00 20.84
C ALA A 323 18.53 -14.65 21.91
N VAL A 324 18.31 -15.11 23.14
CA VAL A 324 19.28 -14.95 24.21
C VAL A 324 20.43 -15.90 23.94
N SER A 325 21.61 -15.36 23.61
CA SER A 325 22.85 -16.13 23.61
C SER A 325 23.17 -16.54 25.05
N THR A 326 22.95 -17.80 25.40
CA THR A 326 23.45 -18.38 26.66
C THR A 326 24.95 -18.64 26.53
N ALA A 327 25.74 -17.58 26.51
CA ALA A 327 27.18 -17.68 26.65
C ALA A 327 27.54 -17.93 28.14
N GLY A 328 28.01 -19.13 28.45
CA GLY A 328 28.92 -19.37 29.59
C GLY A 328 28.28 -19.70 30.94
N GLY A 329 27.77 -20.92 31.10
CA GLY A 329 27.48 -21.54 32.40
C GLY A 329 28.31 -22.80 32.61
N GLY A 330 29.63 -22.71 32.44
CA GLY A 330 30.57 -23.83 32.59
C GLY A 330 31.75 -23.44 33.47
N ALA A 331 31.48 -22.89 34.66
CA ALA A 331 32.45 -22.84 35.74
C ALA A 331 32.09 -23.93 36.74
N ARG A 332 32.98 -24.93 36.88
CA ARG A 332 33.17 -25.90 37.98
C ARG A 332 33.95 -27.08 37.39
N ALA A 333 34.96 -27.66 38.02
CA ALA A 333 35.82 -27.36 39.16
C ALA A 333 37.00 -28.34 38.99
#